data_AF-A0A7Z9PX12-F1
#
_entry.id   AF-A0A7Z9PX12-F1
#
_cell.length_a   1.000
_cell.length_b   1.000
_cell.length_c   1.000
_cell.angle_alpha   90.00
_cell.angle_beta   90.00
_cell.angle_gamma   90.00
#
_symmetry.space_group_name_H-M   'P 1'
#
loop_
_entity.id
_entity.type
_entity.pdbx_description
1 polymer ?
#
loop_
_entity_poly.entity_id
_entity_poly.type
_entity_poly.pdbx_seq_one_letter_code
_entity_poly.pdbx_strand_id
1 'polypeptide(L)'
;MRPRRSGGYLMVVLVVCLSAFTVAYLAFSSYSARIQDEVELQRSEAIAGYAAESGLVRAEALMSGKGFKTPPVGVWFKGDFSRSESRYSVEVLKQQYGPKTFTLRSVGEVAGEGGRTVTSVFEGRYVLQSNKGWVAEWRTKP
;
A
#
# COMPACT_ATOMS: atom_id res chain seq x y z
N MET A 1 11.24 75.07 7.78
CA MET A 1 11.50 73.71 8.31
C MET A 1 10.36 73.33 9.25
N ARG A 2 9.56 72.31 8.88
CA ARG A 2 8.49 71.70 9.69
C ARG A 2 8.58 70.18 9.52
N PRO A 3 8.15 69.39 10.53
CA PRO A 3 8.80 68.13 10.89
C PRO A 3 8.41 66.95 9.99
N ARG A 4 9.34 65.99 9.90
CA ARG A 4 9.23 64.68 9.25
C ARG A 4 7.92 63.96 9.65
N ARG A 5 6.96 63.87 8.71
CA ARG A 5 5.78 62.98 8.78
C ARG A 5 5.96 61.71 7.91
N SER A 6 7.17 61.16 7.85
CA SER A 6 7.48 59.98 7.03
C SER A 6 7.56 58.66 7.81
N GLY A 7 7.51 58.70 9.15
CA GLY A 7 7.63 57.50 9.99
C GLY A 7 6.41 56.57 9.99
N GLY A 8 5.20 57.12 9.88
CA GLY A 8 3.96 56.33 9.94
C GLY A 8 3.72 55.47 8.70
N TYR A 9 4.00 56.01 7.51
CA TYR A 9 3.86 55.27 6.24
C TYR A 9 4.84 54.10 6.14
N LEU A 10 6.08 54.31 6.59
CA LEU A 10 7.10 53.26 6.58
C LEU A 10 6.70 52.09 7.49
N MET A 11 6.10 52.37 8.65
CA MET A 11 5.61 51.33 9.56
C MET A 11 4.44 50.54 8.96
N VAL A 12 3.49 51.21 8.28
CA VAL A 12 2.36 50.54 7.62
C VAL A 12 2.84 49.60 6.51
N VAL A 13 3.79 50.04 5.68
CA VAL A 13 4.37 49.20 4.61
C VAL A 13 5.09 47.98 5.21
N LEU A 14 5.84 48.17 6.30
CA LEU A 14 6.53 47.07 6.98
C LEU A 14 5.56 46.02 7.53
N VAL A 15 4.44 46.44 8.12
CA VAL A 15 3.40 45.53 8.62
C VAL A 15 2.74 44.76 7.47
N VAL A 16 2.44 45.43 6.35
CA VAL A 16 1.87 44.77 5.16
C VAL A 16 2.87 43.77 4.54
N CYS A 17 4.15 44.10 4.49
CA CYS A 17 5.18 43.19 4.02
C CYS A 17 5.34 41.97 4.95
N LEU A 18 5.35 42.18 6.27
CA LEU A 18 5.43 41.11 7.26
C LEU A 18 4.22 40.17 7.22
N SER A 19 3.00 40.71 7.07
CA SER A 19 1.79 39.91 6.95
C SER A 19 1.73 39.12 5.65
N ALA A 20 2.11 39.73 4.52
CA ALA A 20 2.23 39.02 3.24
C ALA A 20 3.26 37.89 3.31
N PHE A 21 4.41 38.12 3.96
CA PHE A 21 5.45 37.10 4.12
C PHE A 21 5.01 35.94 5.03
N THR A 22 4.32 36.24 6.13
CA THR A 22 3.79 35.20 7.04
C THR A 22 2.68 34.37 6.38
N VAL A 23 1.78 34.99 5.61
CA VAL A 23 0.76 34.24 4.84
C VAL A 23 1.42 33.35 3.79
N ALA A 24 2.43 33.86 3.06
CA ALA A 24 3.17 33.07 2.09
C ALA A 24 3.91 31.89 2.74
N TYR A 25 4.52 32.10 3.92
CA TYR A 25 5.20 31.04 4.68
C TYR A 25 4.21 29.98 5.19
N LEU A 26 3.06 30.38 5.72
CA LEU A 26 2.02 29.46 6.17
C LEU A 26 1.44 28.63 5.02
N ALA A 27 1.23 29.26 3.86
CA ALA A 27 0.79 28.57 2.64
C ALA A 27 1.84 27.57 2.12
N PHE A 28 3.12 27.92 2.18
CA PHE A 28 4.21 27.02 1.78
C PHE A 28 4.37 25.85 2.75
N SER A 29 4.24 26.10 4.06
CA SER A 29 4.30 25.08 5.10
C SER A 29 3.17 24.06 4.97
N SER A 30 1.92 24.52 4.77
CA SER A 30 0.78 23.63 4.56
C SER A 30 0.88 22.83 3.27
N TYR A 31 1.42 23.43 2.20
CA TYR A 31 1.71 22.72 0.95
C TYR A 31 2.77 21.64 1.14
N SER A 32 3.86 21.94 1.87
CA SER A 32 4.91 20.97 2.19
C SER A 32 4.37 19.80 3.02
N ALA A 33 3.54 20.08 4.04
CA ALA A 33 2.92 19.03 4.86
C ALA A 33 2.05 18.10 4.00
N ARG A 34 1.23 18.68 3.10
CA ARG A 34 0.39 17.89 2.19
C ARG A 34 1.20 17.00 1.24
N ILE A 35 2.34 17.48 0.74
CA ILE A 35 3.23 16.65 -0.10
C ILE A 35 3.83 15.51 0.70
N GLN A 36 4.25 15.76 1.95
CA GLN A 36 4.77 14.70 2.82
C GLN A 36 3.71 13.63 3.07
N ASP A 37 2.48 14.03 3.39
CA ASP A 37 1.35 13.10 3.58
C ASP A 37 1.05 12.26 2.32
N GLU A 38 1.07 12.88 1.12
CA GLU A 38 0.84 12.17 -0.15
C GLU A 38 1.96 11.18 -0.47
N VAL A 39 3.23 11.52 -0.18
CA VAL A 39 4.38 10.64 -0.37
C VAL A 39 4.36 9.47 0.62
N GLU A 40 4.04 9.73 1.88
CA GLU A 40 3.90 8.70 2.91
C GLU A 40 2.75 7.74 2.61
N LEU A 41 1.64 8.26 2.08
CA LEU A 41 0.53 7.45 1.59
C LEU A 41 0.98 6.50 0.47
N GLN A 42 1.63 7.01 -0.58
CA GLN A 42 2.12 6.19 -1.69
C GLN A 42 3.11 5.11 -1.21
N ARG A 43 3.98 5.47 -0.27
CA ARG A 43 4.92 4.53 0.33
C ARG A 43 4.20 3.43 1.12
N SER A 44 3.18 3.79 1.91
CA SER A 44 2.39 2.83 2.69
C SER A 44 1.66 1.83 1.78
N GLU A 45 1.10 2.30 0.66
CA GLU A 45 0.43 1.47 -0.34
C GLU A 45 1.39 0.51 -1.03
N ALA A 46 2.58 0.99 -1.41
CA ALA A 46 3.61 0.14 -2.02
C ALA A 46 4.07 -0.98 -1.07
N ILE A 47 4.26 -0.68 0.21
CA ILE A 47 4.65 -1.69 1.22
C ILE A 47 3.51 -2.68 1.45
N ALA A 48 2.26 -2.22 1.57
CA ALA A 48 1.10 -3.08 1.71
C ALA A 48 0.91 -4.00 0.49
N GLY A 49 1.14 -3.46 -0.72
CA GLY A 49 1.16 -4.23 -1.97
C GLY A 49 2.24 -5.30 -1.95
N TYR A 50 3.47 -4.95 -1.56
CA TYR A 50 4.57 -5.92 -1.42
C TYR A 50 4.26 -7.00 -0.39
N ALA A 51 3.61 -6.65 0.73
CA ALA A 51 3.18 -7.60 1.74
C ALA A 51 2.14 -8.59 1.18
N ALA A 52 1.18 -8.11 0.39
CA ALA A 52 0.17 -8.94 -0.27
C ALA A 52 0.81 -9.90 -1.28
N GLU A 53 1.69 -9.41 -2.15
CA GLU A 53 2.41 -10.21 -3.15
C GLU A 53 3.32 -11.26 -2.51
N SER A 54 4.10 -10.87 -1.51
CA SER A 54 4.96 -11.79 -0.77
C SER A 54 4.15 -12.86 -0.02
N GLY A 55 2.97 -12.50 0.47
CA GLY A 55 2.02 -13.42 1.08
C GLY A 55 1.54 -14.50 0.11
N LEU A 56 1.30 -14.14 -1.16
CA LEU A 56 0.95 -15.10 -2.21
C LEU A 56 2.06 -16.11 -2.46
N VAL A 57 3.30 -15.63 -2.63
CA VAL A 57 4.47 -16.51 -2.85
C VAL A 57 4.65 -17.50 -1.69
N ARG A 58 4.47 -17.04 -0.45
CA ARG A 58 4.51 -17.92 0.72
C ARG A 58 3.35 -18.92 0.74
N ALA A 59 2.14 -18.49 0.38
CA ALA A 59 1.00 -19.38 0.28
C ALA A 59 1.26 -20.48 -0.78
N GLU A 60 1.87 -20.12 -1.92
CA GLU A 60 2.31 -21.09 -2.95
C GLU A 60 3.22 -22.16 -2.36
N ALA A 61 4.28 -21.74 -1.67
CA ALA A 61 5.26 -22.65 -1.10
C ALA A 61 4.64 -23.59 -0.06
N LEU A 62 3.67 -23.12 0.73
CA LEU A 62 2.96 -23.93 1.72
C LEU A 62 1.95 -24.91 1.11
N MET A 63 1.51 -24.66 -0.11
CA MET A 63 0.50 -25.46 -0.82
C MET A 63 1.13 -26.45 -1.79
N SER A 64 2.23 -26.07 -2.45
CA SER A 64 3.02 -26.90 -3.35
C SER A 64 3.56 -28.12 -2.59
N GLY A 65 3.48 -29.31 -3.19
CA GLY A 65 3.97 -30.55 -2.59
C GLY A 65 2.95 -31.32 -1.75
N LYS A 66 1.79 -30.74 -1.38
CA LYS A 66 0.82 -31.40 -0.49
C LYS A 66 -0.12 -32.41 -1.16
N GLY A 67 0.12 -32.75 -2.43
CA GLY A 67 -0.60 -33.83 -3.13
C GLY A 67 -2.09 -33.59 -3.37
N PHE A 68 -2.59 -32.35 -3.25
CA PHE A 68 -3.99 -32.06 -3.55
C PHE A 68 -4.25 -32.19 -5.06
N LYS A 69 -5.43 -32.72 -5.41
CA LYS A 69 -5.91 -32.81 -6.80
C LYS A 69 -6.39 -31.46 -7.36
N THR A 70 -6.84 -30.56 -6.49
CA THR A 70 -7.36 -29.23 -6.80
C THR A 70 -6.91 -28.23 -5.73
N PRO A 71 -6.82 -26.92 -6.03
CA PRO A 71 -6.56 -25.90 -5.03
C PRO A 71 -7.63 -25.94 -3.93
N PRO A 72 -7.26 -25.88 -2.65
CA PRO A 72 -8.21 -25.93 -1.56
C PRO A 72 -8.92 -24.57 -1.42
N VAL A 73 -10.23 -24.55 -1.64
CA VAL A 73 -11.07 -23.34 -1.57
C VAL A 73 -11.45 -23.03 -0.11
N GLY A 74 -11.49 -21.74 0.25
CA GLY A 74 -11.84 -21.25 1.60
C GLY A 74 -10.72 -21.37 2.62
N VAL A 75 -9.51 -21.77 2.21
CA VAL A 75 -8.34 -21.83 3.10
C VAL A 75 -7.69 -20.46 3.21
N TRP A 76 -7.40 -20.07 4.46
CA TRP A 76 -6.72 -18.83 4.81
C TRP A 76 -5.27 -19.09 5.22
N PHE A 77 -4.34 -18.36 4.61
CA PHE A 77 -2.93 -18.33 4.97
C PHE A 77 -2.61 -16.96 5.56
N LYS A 78 -2.24 -16.93 6.84
CA LYS A 78 -1.86 -15.71 7.54
C LYS A 78 -0.40 -15.77 7.94
N GLY A 79 0.26 -14.63 7.97
CA GLY A 79 1.60 -14.54 8.51
C GLY A 79 2.08 -13.11 8.66
N ASP A 80 3.19 -12.99 9.36
CA ASP A 80 3.86 -11.73 9.63
C ASP A 80 5.22 -11.71 8.92
N PHE A 81 5.69 -10.51 8.57
CA PHE A 81 7.03 -10.32 8.01
C PHE A 81 8.01 -9.97 9.13
N SER A 82 9.03 -10.78 9.39
CA SER A 82 9.90 -10.60 10.56
C SER A 82 10.67 -9.27 10.61
N ARG A 83 10.78 -8.55 9.48
CA ARG A 83 11.52 -7.27 9.36
C ARG A 83 10.62 -6.04 9.23
N SER A 84 9.31 -6.24 9.14
CA SER A 84 8.32 -5.18 9.01
C SER A 84 7.11 -5.57 9.83
N GLU A 85 6.57 -4.68 10.66
CA GLU A 85 5.35 -4.99 11.42
C GLU A 85 4.11 -5.25 10.52
N SER A 86 4.29 -5.24 9.19
CA SER A 86 3.35 -5.68 8.18
C SER A 86 2.90 -7.14 8.31
N ARG A 87 1.61 -7.35 8.04
CA ARG A 87 0.93 -8.64 8.05
C ARG A 87 0.36 -8.96 6.68
N TYR A 88 0.11 -10.24 6.42
CA TYR A 88 -0.60 -10.65 5.22
C TYR A 88 -1.62 -11.74 5.53
N SER A 89 -2.66 -11.78 4.70
CA SER A 89 -3.71 -12.80 4.71
C SER A 89 -4.09 -13.15 3.28
N VAL A 90 -3.99 -14.42 2.91
CA VAL A 90 -4.34 -14.91 1.58
C VAL A 90 -5.47 -15.92 1.68
N GLU A 91 -6.49 -15.76 0.85
CA GLU A 91 -7.63 -16.67 0.73
C GLU A 91 -7.77 -17.18 -0.70
N VAL A 92 -8.10 -18.47 -0.81
CA VAL A 92 -8.51 -19.09 -2.08
C VAL A 92 -10.03 -18.98 -2.20
N LEU A 93 -10.52 -18.06 -3.04
CA LEU A 93 -11.96 -17.71 -3.07
C LEU A 93 -12.82 -18.78 -3.75
N LYS A 94 -12.50 -19.16 -4.99
CA LYS A 94 -13.29 -20.12 -5.78
C LYS A 94 -12.53 -20.56 -7.02
N GLN A 95 -12.82 -21.79 -7.47
CA GLN A 95 -12.47 -22.24 -8.81
C GLN A 95 -13.47 -21.61 -9.80
N GLN A 96 -13.06 -20.58 -10.53
CA GLN A 96 -13.90 -19.94 -11.54
C GLN A 96 -13.27 -20.15 -12.93
N TYR A 97 -14.10 -20.35 -13.95
CA TYR A 97 -13.74 -20.35 -15.38
C TYR A 97 -13.17 -21.65 -15.99
N GLY A 98 -13.09 -22.75 -15.25
CA GLY A 98 -12.73 -24.05 -15.82
C GLY A 98 -12.06 -25.01 -14.83
N PRO A 99 -11.70 -26.23 -15.26
CA PRO A 99 -11.14 -27.27 -14.40
C PRO A 99 -9.69 -26.99 -13.95
N LYS A 100 -9.10 -25.82 -14.27
CA LYS A 100 -7.68 -25.49 -13.97
C LYS A 100 -7.44 -24.05 -13.51
N THR A 101 -8.48 -23.26 -13.27
CA THR A 101 -8.38 -21.82 -12.92
C THR A 101 -9.02 -21.54 -11.57
N PHE A 102 -8.44 -20.64 -10.79
CA PHE A 102 -8.94 -20.26 -9.47
C PHE A 102 -8.63 -18.80 -9.14
N THR A 103 -9.37 -18.24 -8.20
CA THR A 103 -9.19 -16.85 -7.76
C THR A 103 -8.56 -16.82 -6.37
N LEU A 104 -7.52 -16.00 -6.22
CA LEU A 104 -6.86 -15.69 -4.97
C LEU A 104 -7.21 -14.28 -4.54
N ARG A 105 -7.45 -14.10 -3.25
CA ARG A 105 -7.54 -12.80 -2.60
C ARG A 105 -6.40 -12.67 -1.61
N SER A 106 -5.48 -11.76 -1.85
CA SER A 106 -4.44 -11.40 -0.90
C SER A 106 -4.75 -10.05 -0.28
N VAL A 107 -4.60 -9.97 1.04
CA VAL A 107 -4.70 -8.74 1.82
C VAL A 107 -3.34 -8.53 2.48
N GLY A 108 -2.71 -7.40 2.20
CA GLY A 108 -1.51 -6.93 2.89
C GLY A 108 -1.87 -5.78 3.82
N GLU A 109 -1.34 -5.80 5.03
CA GLU A 109 -1.52 -4.75 6.02
C GLU A 109 -0.15 -4.23 6.45
N VAL A 110 0.00 -2.92 6.59
CA VAL A 110 1.19 -2.30 7.18
C VAL A 110 0.83 -1.80 8.56
N ALA A 111 1.58 -2.22 9.58
CA ALA A 111 1.45 -1.65 10.92
C ALA A 111 2.19 -0.31 10.99
N GLY A 112 1.55 0.66 11.65
CA GLY A 112 1.90 2.08 11.62
C GLY A 112 0.78 2.92 10.98
N GLU A 113 0.71 4.20 11.36
CA GLU A 113 -0.16 5.28 10.83
C GLU A 113 -1.44 4.83 10.11
N GLY A 114 -2.39 4.29 10.90
CA GLY A 114 -3.76 4.04 10.43
C GLY A 114 -4.02 2.68 9.79
N GLY A 115 -3.07 1.73 9.82
CA GLY A 115 -3.34 0.33 9.49
C GLY A 115 -3.85 0.15 8.06
N ARG A 116 -3.07 0.64 7.08
CA ARG A 116 -3.45 0.59 5.67
C ARG A 116 -3.49 -0.86 5.20
N THR A 117 -4.64 -1.24 4.66
CA THR A 117 -4.90 -2.56 4.09
C THR A 117 -5.06 -2.43 2.58
N VAL A 118 -4.29 -3.21 1.84
CA VAL A 118 -4.43 -3.34 0.39
C VAL A 118 -4.94 -4.73 0.08
N THR A 119 -6.06 -4.79 -0.63
CA THR A 119 -6.63 -6.05 -1.12
C THR A 119 -6.34 -6.17 -2.61
N SER A 120 -5.73 -7.27 -3.01
CA SER A 120 -5.48 -7.61 -4.41
C SER A 120 -6.14 -8.94 -4.74
N VAL A 121 -6.75 -9.02 -5.92
CA VAL A 121 -7.42 -10.21 -6.41
C VAL A 121 -6.71 -10.69 -7.67
N PHE A 122 -6.29 -11.95 -7.66
CA PHE A 122 -5.51 -12.56 -8.73
C PHE A 122 -6.22 -13.76 -9.30
N GLU A 123 -6.14 -13.90 -10.62
CA GLU A 123 -6.51 -15.13 -11.31
C GLU A 123 -5.26 -16.02 -11.41
N GLY A 124 -5.35 -17.18 -10.78
CA GLY A 124 -4.36 -18.23 -10.86
C GLY A 124 -4.81 -19.36 -11.78
N ARG A 125 -3.84 -20.01 -12.41
CA ARG A 125 -3.98 -21.34 -13.01
C ARG A 125 -3.27 -22.34 -12.12
N TYR A 126 -3.71 -23.59 -12.13
CA TYR A 126 -2.94 -24.64 -11.49
C TYR A 126 -2.62 -25.77 -12.46
N VAL A 127 -1.45 -26.36 -12.26
CA VAL A 127 -0.94 -27.50 -13.02
C VAL A 127 -0.63 -28.63 -12.04
N LEU A 128 -1.20 -29.80 -12.27
CA LEU A 128 -0.82 -31.00 -11.53
C LEU A 128 0.51 -31.52 -12.06
N GLN A 129 1.54 -31.52 -11.21
CA GLN A 129 2.81 -32.17 -11.47
C GLN A 129 2.87 -33.52 -10.74
N SER A 130 3.23 -34.57 -11.48
CA SER A 130 3.21 -35.97 -11.02
C SER A 130 3.97 -36.21 -9.71
N ASN A 131 5.03 -35.43 -9.44
CA ASN A 131 5.91 -35.62 -8.28
C ASN A 131 5.79 -34.52 -7.20
N LYS A 132 5.04 -33.43 -7.45
CA LYS A 132 4.95 -32.27 -6.55
C LYS A 132 3.52 -31.87 -6.21
N GLY A 133 2.51 -32.62 -6.64
CA GLY A 133 1.11 -32.24 -6.49
C GLY A 133 0.74 -31.08 -7.42
N TRP A 134 -0.27 -30.29 -7.05
CA TRP A 134 -0.64 -29.10 -7.82
C TRP A 134 0.35 -27.95 -7.56
N VAL A 135 0.70 -27.25 -8.63
CA VAL A 135 1.50 -26.03 -8.65
C VAL A 135 0.60 -24.90 -9.10
N ALA A 136 0.65 -23.77 -8.43
CA ALA A 136 -0.08 -22.59 -8.82
C ALA A 136 0.77 -21.66 -9.67
N GLU A 137 0.19 -21.15 -10.74
CA GLU A 137 0.78 -20.12 -11.59
C GLU A 137 -0.21 -18.96 -11.64
N TRP A 138 0.09 -17.88 -10.93
CA TRP A 138 -0.63 -16.62 -11.08
C TRP A 138 0.33 -15.56 -11.62
N ARG A 139 -0.15 -14.75 -12.56
CA ARG A 139 0.56 -13.56 -13.00
C ARG A 139 -0.09 -12.37 -12.33
N THR A 140 0.71 -11.50 -11.72
CA THR A 140 0.31 -10.11 -11.52
C THR A 140 -0.09 -9.59 -12.90
N LYS A 141 -1.35 -9.13 -13.06
CA LYS A 141 -1.69 -8.39 -14.26
C LYS A 141 -0.69 -7.23 -14.36
N PRO A 142 -0.09 -6.98 -15.53
CA PRO A 142 0.83 -5.86 -15.71
C PRO A 142 0.14 -4.52 -15.39
#